data_AF-A0A381XQ59-F1
#
_entry.id   AF-A0A381XQ59-F1
#
_cell.length_a   1.000
_cell.length_b   1.000
_cell.length_c   1.000
_cell.angle_alpha   90.00
_cell.angle_beta   90.00
_cell.angle_gamma   90.00
#
_symmetry.space_group_name_H-M   'P 1'
#
loop_
_entity.id
_entity.type
_entity.pdbx_description
1 polymer ?
#
loop_
_entity_poly.entity_id
_entity_poly.type
_entity_poly.pdbx_seq_one_letter_code
_entity_poly.pdbx_strand_id
1 'polypeptide(L)'
;MPLHLRVLYLSLLLLGAAAAADAQNQNILPPVPTPTDVKPGSITCDECPYPYPSTYLDISVYNQDVRISYMDVGPTSTVNGHTVLLLHGNNFGGFYFKALIDGMTAAGFRVIVPD
;
A
#
# COMPACT_ATOMS: atom_id res chain seq x y z
N MET A 1 62.58 -6.66 2.95
CA MET A 1 61.41 -6.00 3.57
C MET A 1 60.20 -5.74 2.66
N PRO A 2 60.26 -5.59 1.32
CA PRO A 2 59.06 -5.23 0.53
C PRO A 2 58.13 -6.42 0.20
N LEU A 3 58.64 -7.65 0.22
CA LEU A 3 57.87 -8.84 -0.16
C LEU A 3 56.81 -9.22 0.90
N HIS A 4 57.18 -9.20 2.18
CA HIS A 4 56.25 -9.51 3.28
C HIS A 4 55.12 -8.49 3.42
N LEU A 5 55.40 -7.21 3.16
CA LEU A 5 54.39 -6.15 3.19
C LEU A 5 53.37 -6.32 2.06
N ARG A 6 53.82 -6.69 0.85
CA ARG A 6 52.92 -6.99 -0.29
C ARG A 6 52.05 -8.21 -0.03
N VAL A 7 52.61 -9.27 0.55
CA VAL A 7 51.85 -10.47 0.93
C VAL A 7 50.82 -10.13 2.00
N LEU A 8 51.16 -9.33 3.02
CA LEU A 8 50.21 -8.89 4.04
C LEU A 8 49.07 -8.05 3.45
N TYR A 9 49.39 -7.09 2.56
CA TYR A 9 48.37 -6.28 1.88
C TYR A 9 47.45 -7.14 1.01
N LEU A 10 47.99 -8.08 0.25
CA LEU A 10 47.19 -9.00 -0.57
C LEU A 10 46.30 -9.89 0.30
N SER A 11 46.83 -10.35 1.44
CA SER A 11 46.09 -11.17 2.41
C SER A 11 44.93 -10.38 3.04
N LEU A 12 45.16 -9.13 3.45
CA LEU A 12 44.10 -8.26 3.97
C LEU A 12 43.05 -7.93 2.90
N LEU A 13 43.46 -7.70 1.65
CA LEU A 13 42.55 -7.46 0.53
C LEU A 13 41.66 -8.68 0.24
N LEU A 14 42.25 -9.88 0.25
CA LEU A 14 41.52 -11.14 0.08
C LEU A 14 40.55 -11.41 1.24
N LEU A 15 40.96 -11.13 2.48
CA LEU A 15 40.12 -11.32 3.66
C LEU A 15 38.93 -10.34 3.67
N GLY A 16 39.14 -9.08 3.27
CA GLY A 16 38.08 -8.08 3.16
C GLY A 16 37.06 -8.40 2.06
N ALA A 17 37.51 -8.95 0.93
CA ALA A 17 36.63 -9.37 -0.16
C ALA A 17 35.75 -10.57 0.22
N ALA A 18 36.28 -11.54 0.98
CA ALA A 18 35.52 -12.69 1.45
C ALA A 18 34.38 -12.30 2.43
N ALA A 19 34.66 -11.40 3.38
CA ALA A 19 33.65 -10.93 4.33
C ALA A 19 32.50 -10.14 3.66
N ALA A 20 32.81 -9.35 2.63
CA ALA A 20 31.79 -8.63 1.86
C ALA A 20 30.89 -9.57 1.03
N ALA A 21 31.47 -10.66 0.49
CA ALA A 21 30.71 -11.67 -0.24
C ALA A 21 29.78 -12.49 0.66
N ASP A 22 30.22 -12.86 1.86
CA ASP A 22 29.38 -13.54 2.86
C ASP A 22 28.23 -12.65 3.35
N ALA A 23 28.49 -11.35 3.57
CA ALA A 23 27.46 -10.39 3.98
C ALA A 23 26.37 -10.17 2.92
N GLN A 24 26.70 -10.33 1.64
CA GLN A 24 25.74 -10.23 0.52
C GLN A 24 24.93 -11.52 0.31
N ASN A 25 25.39 -12.66 0.82
CA ASN A 25 24.79 -13.97 0.55
C ASN A 25 23.98 -14.55 1.72
N GLN A 26 23.75 -13.77 2.79
CA GLN A 26 22.81 -14.18 3.81
C GLN A 26 21.40 -13.97 3.29
N ASN A 27 20.74 -15.05 2.84
CA ASN A 27 19.29 -15.16 2.96
C ASN A 27 18.98 -15.13 4.48
N ILE A 28 18.89 -13.93 5.05
CA ILE A 28 18.62 -13.70 6.49
C ILE A 28 17.24 -14.28 6.86
N LEU A 29 16.38 -14.48 5.85
CA LEU A 29 15.05 -15.05 6.02
C LEU A 29 15.02 -16.51 5.56
N PRO A 30 14.33 -17.40 6.29
CA PRO A 30 14.06 -18.74 5.82
C PRO A 30 13.30 -18.69 4.48
N PRO A 31 13.48 -19.68 3.59
CA PRO A 31 12.72 -19.76 2.35
C PRO A 31 11.22 -19.78 2.68
N VAL A 32 10.47 -18.78 2.22
CA VAL A 32 9.02 -18.76 2.32
C VAL A 32 8.47 -19.54 1.13
N PRO A 33 7.71 -20.64 1.34
CA PRO A 33 7.08 -21.37 0.24
C PRO A 33 6.19 -20.44 -0.57
N THR A 34 6.27 -20.54 -1.90
CA THR A 34 5.36 -19.81 -2.78
C THR A 34 3.92 -20.22 -2.49
N PRO A 35 3.00 -19.26 -2.23
CA PRO A 35 1.60 -19.58 -2.06
C PRO A 35 1.04 -20.24 -3.33
N THR A 36 0.41 -21.40 -3.18
CA THR A 36 -0.15 -22.18 -4.31
C THR A 36 -1.62 -21.83 -4.60
N ASP A 37 -2.21 -20.94 -3.81
CA ASP A 37 -3.63 -20.61 -3.77
C ASP A 37 -3.93 -19.17 -4.22
N VAL A 38 -2.94 -18.47 -4.79
CA VAL A 38 -3.13 -17.13 -5.35
C VAL A 38 -4.13 -17.19 -6.50
N LYS A 39 -5.23 -16.44 -6.37
CA LYS A 39 -6.23 -16.28 -7.42
C LYS A 39 -5.93 -15.03 -8.26
N PRO A 40 -6.35 -14.99 -9.54
CA PRO A 40 -6.32 -13.76 -10.31
C PRO A 40 -7.12 -12.65 -9.59
N GLY A 41 -6.49 -11.49 -9.42
CA GLY A 41 -7.14 -10.31 -8.85
C GLY A 41 -7.80 -9.45 -9.92
N SER A 42 -8.85 -8.72 -9.56
CA SER A 42 -9.49 -7.77 -10.46
C SER A 42 -8.66 -6.49 -10.56
N ILE A 43 -8.67 -5.85 -11.74
CA ILE A 43 -8.06 -4.53 -11.92
C ILE A 43 -8.76 -3.45 -11.06
N THR A 44 -10.01 -3.70 -10.65
CA THR A 44 -10.79 -2.82 -9.77
C THR A 44 -10.81 -3.27 -8.31
N CYS A 45 -10.00 -4.25 -7.90
CA CYS A 45 -9.97 -4.75 -6.51
C CYS A 45 -11.34 -5.29 -6.05
N ASP A 46 -12.10 -5.96 -6.92
CA ASP A 46 -13.45 -6.46 -6.60
C ASP A 46 -13.47 -7.44 -5.42
N GLU A 47 -12.34 -8.08 -5.16
CA GLU A 47 -12.09 -8.96 -4.02
C GLU A 47 -11.84 -8.22 -2.69
N CYS A 48 -11.60 -6.91 -2.75
CA CYS A 48 -11.23 -6.10 -1.59
C CYS A 48 -12.50 -5.68 -0.83
N PRO A 49 -12.64 -6.04 0.45
CA PRO A 49 -13.87 -5.77 1.20
C PRO A 49 -13.95 -4.29 1.59
N TYR A 50 -14.93 -3.58 1.05
CA TYR A 50 -15.24 -2.21 1.44
C TYR A 50 -16.20 -2.17 2.65
N PRO A 51 -16.03 -1.22 3.58
CA PRO A 51 -16.85 -1.13 4.79
C PRO A 51 -18.26 -0.57 4.55
N TYR A 52 -18.49 0.12 3.43
CA TYR A 52 -19.80 0.64 3.01
C TYR A 52 -20.01 0.40 1.51
N PRO A 53 -21.27 0.44 1.02
CA PRO A 53 -21.54 0.29 -0.40
C PRO A 53 -20.79 1.34 -1.24
N SER A 54 -20.10 0.87 -2.27
CA SER A 54 -19.47 1.70 -3.28
C SER A 54 -20.40 1.87 -4.48
N THR A 55 -20.41 3.06 -5.07
CA THR A 55 -21.05 3.37 -6.34
C THR A 55 -20.00 3.93 -7.31
N TYR A 56 -20.35 4.03 -8.59
CA TYR A 56 -19.46 4.57 -9.61
C TYR A 56 -19.92 5.94 -10.09
N LEU A 57 -18.96 6.82 -10.32
CA LEU A 57 -19.12 8.08 -11.03
C LEU A 57 -18.46 7.95 -12.40
N ASP A 58 -19.26 8.03 -13.46
CA ASP A 58 -18.75 8.05 -14.83
C ASP A 58 -18.15 9.43 -15.16
N ILE A 59 -16.93 9.45 -15.67
CA ILE A 59 -16.18 10.66 -16.04
C ILE A 59 -15.44 10.47 -17.37
N SER A 60 -15.07 11.58 -18.01
CA SER A 60 -14.21 11.54 -19.19
C SER A 60 -12.87 12.21 -18.89
N VAL A 61 -11.76 11.48 -19.08
CA VAL A 61 -10.40 11.96 -18.81
C VAL A 61 -9.53 11.62 -20.02
N TYR A 62 -8.84 12.62 -20.58
CA TYR A 62 -7.99 12.45 -21.77
C TYR A 62 -8.67 11.70 -22.93
N ASN A 63 -9.93 12.04 -23.22
CA ASN A 63 -10.75 11.39 -24.25
C ASN A 63 -11.04 9.90 -24.01
N GLN A 64 -10.95 9.44 -22.75
CA GLN A 64 -11.33 8.10 -22.35
C GLN A 64 -12.51 8.17 -21.40
N ASP A 65 -13.48 7.29 -21.62
CA ASP A 65 -14.58 7.05 -20.69
C ASP A 65 -14.07 6.15 -19.57
N VAL A 66 -14.02 6.70 -18.36
CA VAL A 66 -13.55 6.01 -17.16
C VAL A 66 -14.56 6.19 -16.03
N ARG A 67 -14.38 5.47 -14.93
CA ARG A 67 -15.23 5.53 -13.76
C ARG A 67 -14.40 5.57 -12.48
N ILE A 68 -14.86 6.32 -11.49
CA ILE A 68 -14.28 6.37 -10.13
C ILE A 68 -15.26 5.67 -9.18
N SER A 69 -14.76 4.74 -8.37
CA SER A 69 -15.51 4.14 -7.27
C SER A 69 -15.56 5.13 -6.11
N TYR A 70 -16.69 5.24 -5.41
CA TYR A 70 -16.76 6.03 -4.19
C TYR A 70 -17.78 5.48 -3.20
N MET A 71 -17.54 5.68 -1.91
CA MET A 71 -18.55 5.53 -0.88
C MET A 71 -19.20 6.89 -0.58
N ASP A 72 -20.52 6.91 -0.40
CA ASP A 72 -21.29 8.07 0.05
C ASP A 72 -22.16 7.67 1.24
N VAL A 73 -21.75 8.13 2.42
CA VAL A 73 -22.32 7.69 3.70
C VAL A 73 -22.94 8.89 4.40
N GLY A 74 -24.26 8.79 4.62
CA GLY A 74 -25.02 9.82 5.34
C GLY A 74 -24.75 9.83 6.85
N PRO A 75 -25.10 10.93 7.54
CA PRO A 75 -25.04 11.01 8.99
C PRO A 75 -25.89 9.93 9.67
N THR A 76 -25.43 9.41 10.80
CA THR A 76 -26.20 8.51 11.66
C THR A 76 -26.85 9.22 12.84
N SER A 77 -26.45 10.48 13.09
CA SER A 77 -27.03 11.39 14.09
C SER A 77 -27.66 12.62 13.43
N THR A 78 -28.01 13.64 14.22
CA THR A 78 -28.53 14.91 13.69
C THR A 78 -27.57 15.50 12.67
N VAL A 79 -28.08 15.75 11.47
CA VAL A 79 -27.32 16.34 10.36
C VAL A 79 -26.75 17.69 10.79
N ASN A 80 -25.44 17.84 10.69
CA ASN A 80 -24.74 19.07 11.08
C ASN A 80 -24.62 20.10 9.93
N GLY A 81 -25.04 19.72 8.72
CA GLY A 81 -25.04 20.59 7.53
C GLY A 81 -23.72 20.61 6.75
N HIS A 82 -22.73 19.80 7.12
CA HIS A 82 -21.42 19.75 6.50
C HIS A 82 -21.12 18.38 5.87
N THR A 83 -20.24 18.40 4.85
CA THR A 83 -19.74 17.22 4.15
C THR A 83 -18.23 17.14 4.29
N VAL A 84 -17.70 15.95 4.53
CA VAL A 84 -16.27 15.65 4.56
C VAL A 84 -15.92 14.77 3.36
N LEU A 85 -14.84 15.13 2.65
CA LEU A 85 -14.24 14.32 1.60
C LEU A 85 -12.97 13.68 2.14
N LEU A 86 -12.90 12.34 2.18
CA LEU A 86 -11.70 11.62 2.60
C LEU A 86 -10.96 11.09 1.37
N LEU A 87 -9.70 11.50 1.22
CA LEU A 87 -8.84 11.12 0.11
C LEU A 87 -7.74 10.20 0.62
N HIS A 88 -7.59 9.02 0.02
CA HIS A 88 -6.51 8.12 0.35
C HIS A 88 -5.19 8.55 -0.31
N GLY A 89 -4.08 7.94 0.13
CA GLY A 89 -2.77 8.12 -0.48
C GLY A 89 -2.44 6.99 -1.47
N ASN A 90 -1.27 7.07 -2.12
CA ASN A 90 -0.86 6.18 -3.21
C ASN A 90 -1.03 4.67 -2.95
N ASN A 91 -0.68 4.21 -1.74
CA ASN A 91 -0.67 2.78 -1.39
C ASN A 91 -1.87 2.36 -0.52
N PHE A 92 -2.88 3.22 -0.42
CA PHE A 92 -4.08 3.00 0.38
C PHE A 92 -5.31 3.14 -0.52
N GLY A 93 -6.46 2.66 -0.06
CA GLY A 93 -7.77 2.86 -0.70
C GLY A 93 -8.81 3.34 0.30
N GLY A 94 -10.02 3.61 -0.17
CA GLY A 94 -11.15 4.07 0.64
C GLY A 94 -11.54 3.07 1.74
N PHE A 95 -11.28 1.78 1.54
CA PHE A 95 -11.59 0.72 2.49
C PHE A 95 -10.88 0.85 3.86
N TYR A 96 -9.81 1.65 3.96
CA TYR A 96 -9.13 1.91 5.25
C TYR A 96 -9.91 2.85 6.17
N PHE A 97 -10.85 3.63 5.64
CA PHE A 97 -11.44 4.76 6.36
C PHE A 97 -12.64 4.41 7.26
N LYS A 98 -12.94 3.13 7.50
CA LYS A 98 -14.12 2.72 8.30
C LYS A 98 -14.27 3.51 9.60
N ALA A 99 -13.22 3.56 10.42
CA ALA A 99 -13.27 4.24 11.72
C ALA A 99 -13.50 5.75 11.59
N LEU A 100 -12.97 6.39 10.54
CA LEU A 100 -13.20 7.81 10.28
C LEU A 100 -14.63 8.05 9.79
N ILE A 101 -15.14 7.21 8.90
CA ILE A 101 -16.52 7.30 8.40
C ILE A 101 -17.50 7.13 9.57
N ASP A 102 -17.32 6.10 10.41
CA ASP A 102 -18.15 5.87 11.60
C ASP A 102 -18.13 7.10 12.54
N GLY A 103 -16.96 7.65 12.85
CA GLY A 103 -16.83 8.80 13.74
C GLY A 103 -17.46 10.08 13.17
N MET A 104 -17.24 10.36 11.89
CA MET A 104 -17.74 11.57 11.23
C MET A 104 -19.26 11.51 11.02
N THR A 105 -19.79 10.35 10.60
CA THR A 105 -21.23 10.17 10.43
C THR A 105 -21.97 10.25 11.78
N ALA A 106 -21.38 9.74 12.86
CA ALA A 106 -21.89 9.91 14.23
C ALA A 106 -21.85 11.37 14.70
N ALA A 107 -20.91 12.18 14.20
CA ALA A 107 -20.83 13.62 14.46
C ALA A 107 -21.73 14.48 13.53
N GLY A 108 -22.57 13.86 12.70
CA GLY A 108 -23.55 14.55 11.88
C GLY A 108 -23.10 14.91 10.46
N PHE A 109 -21.89 14.51 10.04
CA PHE A 109 -21.36 14.79 8.71
C PHE A 109 -21.85 13.79 7.66
N ARG A 110 -22.08 14.26 6.42
CA ARG A 110 -22.05 13.39 5.24
C ARG A 110 -20.59 13.11 4.89
N VAL A 111 -20.24 11.87 4.58
CA VAL A 111 -18.86 11.48 4.27
C VAL A 111 -18.80 10.89 2.87
N ILE A 112 -17.93 11.45 2.03
CA ILE A 112 -17.68 10.97 0.66
C ILE A 112 -16.23 10.47 0.59
N VAL A 113 -16.02 9.29 0.01
CA VAL A 113 -14.71 8.63 -0.09
C VAL A 113 -14.50 8.07 -1.50
N PRO A 114 -13.88 8.83 -2.42
CA PRO A 114 -13.51 8.34 -3.75
C PRO A 114 -12.21 7.54 -3.74
N ASP A 115 -12.08 6.66 -4.74
CA ASP A 115 -10.87 5.91 -5.10
C ASP A 115 -10.30 6.32 -6.48
#